data_AF-Q1XFP2-F1
#
_entry.id   AF-Q1XFP2-F1
#
_cell.length_a   1.000
_cell.length_b   1.000
_cell.length_c   1.000
_cell.angle_alpha   90.00
_cell.angle_beta   90.00
_cell.angle_gamma   90.00
#
_symmetry.space_group_name_H-M   'P 1'
#
loop_
_entity.id
_entity.type
_entity.pdbx_description
1 polymer ?
#
loop_
_entity_poly.entity_id
_entity_poly.type
_entity_poly.pdbx_seq_one_letter_code
_entity_poly.pdbx_strand_id
1 'polypeptide(L)'
;AKLAGKRDPQQEKEAQEWMEAVLGKKFPASELFEDVLRDGTVLCELMNKIVPGSVPKINTSGGQFKLMENINNFQAALKNYGVADIDVFQTVDLWEKKDIAQVVCTLFALGRQTYKHPEWKGPYLGPKPSDECKRDFTEEQLKAGQTIIGLQAGS
;
A
#
# COMPACT_ATOMS: atom_id res chain seq x y z
N ALA A 1 8.10 13.45 6.17
CA ALA A 1 6.96 14.28 6.59
C ALA A 1 5.99 13.39 7.36
N LYS A 2 5.63 13.76 8.60
CA LYS A 2 4.70 13.02 9.47
C LYS A 2 3.32 12.96 8.82
N LEU A 3 2.92 11.82 8.27
CA LEU A 3 1.52 11.51 7.98
C LEU A 3 0.95 10.77 9.20
N ALA A 4 0.76 11.52 10.29
CA ALA A 4 0.06 11.01 11.46
C ALA A 4 -1.46 11.17 11.23
N GLY A 5 -2.14 10.06 10.93
CA GLY A 5 -3.45 9.72 11.49
C GLY A 5 -4.61 10.70 11.29
N LYS A 6 -4.79 11.32 10.12
CA LYS A 6 -6.12 11.83 9.73
C LYS A 6 -6.73 10.81 8.79
N ARG A 7 -7.75 10.08 9.26
CA ARG A 7 -8.58 9.25 8.37
C ARG A 7 -9.20 10.16 7.32
N ASP A 8 -8.87 9.92 6.07
CA ASP A 8 -9.51 10.57 4.94
C ASP A 8 -10.62 9.64 4.41
N PRO A 9 -11.90 9.97 4.65
CA PRO A 9 -13.02 9.10 4.26
C PRO A 9 -13.10 8.89 2.74
N GLN A 10 -12.52 9.82 1.98
CA GLN A 10 -12.40 9.67 0.52
C GLN A 10 -11.37 8.60 0.14
N GLN A 11 -10.25 8.50 0.87
CA GLN A 11 -9.25 7.45 0.65
C GLN A 11 -9.76 6.07 1.09
N GLU A 12 -10.49 6.02 2.22
CA GLU A 12 -11.16 4.78 2.67
C GLU A 12 -12.13 4.27 1.60
N LYS A 13 -12.96 5.17 1.05
CA LYS A 13 -13.90 4.82 0.00
C LYS A 13 -13.19 4.35 -1.29
N GLU A 14 -12.15 5.05 -1.72
CA GLU A 14 -11.39 4.68 -2.92
C GLU A 14 -10.70 3.32 -2.77
N ALA A 15 -10.11 3.07 -1.59
CA ALA A 15 -9.52 1.77 -1.27
C ALA A 15 -10.59 0.65 -1.25
N GLN A 16 -11.76 0.93 -0.68
CA GLN A 16 -12.89 0.00 -0.69
C GLN A 16 -13.35 -0.32 -2.12
N GLU A 17 -13.63 0.70 -2.93
CA GLU A 17 -14.09 0.53 -4.32
C GLU A 17 -13.08 -0.26 -5.15
N TRP A 18 -11.78 -0.04 -4.93
CA TRP A 18 -10.73 -0.82 -5.56
C TRP A 18 -10.73 -2.28 -5.11
N MET A 19 -10.83 -2.56 -3.81
CA MET A 19 -10.93 -3.93 -3.30
C MET A 19 -12.14 -4.65 -3.88
N GLU A 20 -13.29 -3.98 -3.94
CA GLU A 20 -14.52 -4.51 -4.53
C GLU A 20 -14.34 -4.85 -6.02
N ALA A 21 -13.64 -3.98 -6.76
CA ALA A 21 -13.33 -4.19 -8.17
C ALA A 21 -12.34 -5.34 -8.40
N VAL A 22 -11.34 -5.52 -7.53
CA VAL A 22 -10.39 -6.64 -7.60
C VAL A 22 -11.07 -7.98 -7.26
N LEU A 23 -11.86 -8.00 -6.19
CA LEU A 23 -12.54 -9.21 -5.71
C LEU A 23 -13.74 -9.58 -6.58
N GLY A 24 -14.33 -8.60 -7.27
CA GLY A 24 -15.60 -8.74 -7.98
C GLY A 24 -16.80 -8.90 -7.04
N LYS A 25 -16.66 -8.49 -5.77
CA LYS A 25 -17.67 -8.61 -4.71
C LYS A 25 -17.84 -7.25 -4.04
N LYS A 26 -19.08 -6.88 -3.70
CA LYS A 26 -19.34 -5.66 -2.95
C LYS A 26 -19.25 -5.89 -1.45
N PHE A 27 -18.77 -4.89 -0.72
CA PHE A 27 -18.76 -4.91 0.73
C PHE A 27 -20.19 -4.73 1.24
N PRO A 28 -20.57 -5.41 2.34
CA PRO A 28 -21.90 -5.28 2.90
C PRO A 28 -22.12 -3.85 3.40
N ALA A 29 -23.15 -3.17 2.86
CA ALA A 29 -23.47 -1.79 3.23
C ALA A 29 -23.84 -1.59 4.71
N SER A 30 -24.13 -2.68 5.41
CA SER A 30 -24.45 -2.69 6.84
C SER A 30 -23.21 -2.70 7.74
N GLU A 31 -22.02 -3.00 7.22
CA GLU A 31 -20.79 -3.10 8.01
C GLU A 31 -19.80 -1.99 7.65
N LEU A 32 -19.00 -1.58 8.64
CA LEU A 32 -17.95 -0.61 8.44
C LEU A 32 -16.76 -1.27 7.72
N PHE A 33 -16.02 -0.47 6.94
CA PHE A 33 -14.82 -0.90 6.22
C PHE A 33 -13.86 -1.71 7.10
N GLU A 34 -13.54 -1.20 8.28
CA GLU A 34 -12.66 -1.84 9.26
C GLU A 34 -13.20 -3.17 9.81
N ASP A 35 -14.52 -3.32 9.96
CA ASP A 35 -15.12 -4.55 10.48
C ASP A 35 -15.10 -5.67 9.42
N VAL A 36 -15.33 -5.33 8.14
CA VAL A 36 -15.22 -6.28 7.02
C VAL A 36 -13.78 -6.81 6.87
N LEU A 37 -12.78 -5.96 7.14
CA LEU A 37 -11.37 -6.34 7.05
C LEU A 37 -10.84 -7.03 8.29
N ARG A 38 -11.51 -6.86 9.44
CA ARG A 38 -11.04 -7.28 10.77
C ARG A 38 -10.65 -8.75 10.84
N ASP A 39 -11.38 -9.61 10.15
CA ASP A 39 -11.16 -11.05 10.18
C ASP A 39 -9.99 -11.50 9.27
N GLY A 40 -9.42 -10.58 8.50
CA GLY A 40 -8.31 -10.83 7.57
C GLY A 40 -8.66 -11.70 6.36
N THR A 41 -9.86 -12.27 6.30
CA THR A 41 -10.34 -13.13 5.20
C THR A 41 -10.33 -12.40 3.87
N VAL A 42 -10.96 -11.22 3.82
CA VAL A 42 -11.07 -10.39 2.60
C VAL A 42 -9.69 -9.91 2.13
N LEU A 43 -8.80 -9.59 3.07
CA LEU A 43 -7.41 -9.21 2.77
C LEU A 43 -6.64 -10.36 2.12
N CYS A 44 -6.78 -11.59 2.65
CA CYS A 44 -6.16 -12.76 2.07
C CYS A 44 -6.72 -13.10 0.68
N GLU A 45 -8.04 -12.99 0.49
CA GLU A 45 -8.68 -13.15 -0.82
C GLU A 45 -8.15 -12.11 -1.82
N LEU A 46 -7.95 -10.86 -1.38
CA LEU A 46 -7.40 -9.79 -2.22
C LEU A 46 -6.00 -10.16 -2.72
N MET A 47 -5.10 -10.60 -1.84
CA MET A 47 -3.76 -11.03 -2.26
C MET A 47 -3.80 -12.23 -3.19
N ASN A 48 -4.66 -13.21 -2.93
CA ASN A 48 -4.81 -14.36 -3.83
C ASN A 48 -5.40 -13.99 -5.20
N LYS A 49 -6.12 -12.88 -5.32
CA LYS A 49 -6.57 -12.35 -6.62
C LYS A 49 -5.44 -11.66 -7.39
N ILE A 50 -4.56 -10.96 -6.68
CA ILE A 50 -3.40 -10.28 -7.27
C ILE A 50 -2.34 -11.29 -7.68
N VAL A 51 -1.96 -12.17 -6.76
CA VAL A 51 -0.98 -13.23 -6.95
C VAL A 51 -1.61 -14.55 -6.51
N PRO A 52 -2.01 -15.41 -7.46
CA PRO A 52 -2.65 -16.67 -7.13
C PRO A 52 -1.73 -17.56 -6.29
N GLY A 53 -2.23 -17.98 -5.12
CA GLY A 53 -1.48 -18.84 -4.20
C GLY A 53 -0.61 -18.11 -3.18
N SER A 54 -0.67 -16.77 -3.10
CA SER A 54 0.05 -15.99 -2.07
C SER A 54 -0.32 -16.37 -0.64
N VAL A 55 -1.60 -16.63 -0.38
CA VAL A 55 -2.09 -17.06 0.93
C VAL A 55 -2.73 -18.44 0.77
N PRO A 56 -2.02 -19.52 1.14
CA PRO A 56 -2.51 -20.89 0.90
C PRO A 56 -3.68 -21.28 1.80
N LYS A 57 -3.81 -20.64 2.97
CA LYS A 57 -4.84 -20.96 3.96
C LYS A 57 -5.50 -19.70 4.49
N ILE A 58 -6.82 -19.63 4.30
CA ILE A 58 -7.66 -18.55 4.83
C ILE A 58 -8.59 -19.16 5.87
N ASN A 59 -8.47 -18.73 7.12
CA ASN A 59 -9.31 -19.20 8.21
C ASN A 59 -10.60 -18.37 8.25
N THR A 60 -11.73 -18.93 7.84
CA THR A 60 -13.05 -18.24 7.89
C THR A 60 -13.83 -18.50 9.17
N SER A 61 -13.33 -19.37 10.05
CA SER A 61 -14.00 -19.75 11.29
C SER A 61 -12.99 -20.22 12.34
N GLY A 62 -13.29 -19.98 13.61
CA GLY A 62 -12.48 -20.38 14.75
C GLY A 62 -12.29 -19.25 15.76
N GLY A 63 -11.40 -19.48 16.74
CA GLY A 63 -11.07 -18.46 17.75
C GLY A 63 -10.30 -17.28 17.18
N GLN A 64 -10.24 -16.17 17.93
CA GLN A 64 -9.61 -14.91 17.50
C GLN A 64 -8.19 -15.10 16.94
N PHE A 65 -7.41 -16.01 17.51
CA PHE A 65 -6.04 -16.30 17.05
C PHE A 65 -5.95 -16.72 15.58
N LYS A 66 -6.92 -17.49 15.06
CA LYS A 66 -6.92 -17.93 13.66
C LYS A 66 -7.22 -16.78 12.69
N LEU A 67 -8.05 -15.84 13.11
CA LEU A 67 -8.38 -14.65 12.32
C LEU A 67 -7.19 -13.68 12.29
N MET A 68 -6.51 -13.51 13.43
CA MET A 68 -5.24 -12.78 13.49
C MET A 68 -4.16 -13.44 12.61
N GLU A 69 -4.13 -14.76 12.51
CA GLU A 69 -3.20 -15.47 11.61
C GLU A 69 -3.44 -15.09 10.13
N ASN A 70 -4.69 -14.88 9.71
CA ASN A 70 -4.98 -14.39 8.36
C ASN A 70 -4.32 -13.03 8.10
N ILE A 71 -4.41 -12.11 9.06
CA ILE A 71 -3.78 -10.78 8.94
C ILE A 71 -2.26 -10.92 8.80
N ASN A 72 -1.63 -11.81 9.58
CA ASN A 72 -0.20 -12.08 9.49
C ASN A 72 0.18 -12.69 8.13
N ASN A 73 -0.63 -13.63 7.61
CA ASN A 73 -0.41 -14.22 6.29
C ASN A 73 -0.51 -13.17 5.18
N PHE A 74 -1.48 -12.25 5.28
CA PHE A 74 -1.60 -11.12 4.38
C PHE A 74 -0.37 -10.20 4.44
N GLN A 75 0.10 -9.83 5.63
CA GLN A 75 1.31 -9.02 5.79
C GLN A 75 2.55 -9.71 5.17
N ALA A 76 2.69 -11.02 5.35
CA ALA A 76 3.77 -11.78 4.72
C ALA A 76 3.66 -11.76 3.18
N ALA A 77 2.45 -11.92 2.65
CA ALA A 77 2.19 -11.84 1.22
C ALA A 77 2.53 -10.45 0.64
N LEU A 78 2.20 -9.36 1.35
CA LEU A 78 2.56 -7.99 0.96
C LEU A 78 4.07 -7.80 0.83
N LYS A 79 4.84 -8.27 1.83
CA LYS A 79 6.29 -8.17 1.83
C LYS A 79 6.90 -8.98 0.69
N ASN A 80 6.39 -10.18 0.43
CA ASN A 80 6.81 -11.01 -0.70
C ASN A 80 6.47 -10.38 -2.05
N TYR A 81 5.39 -9.61 -2.13
CA TYR A 81 5.02 -8.83 -3.31
C TYR A 81 5.88 -7.55 -3.48
N GLY A 82 6.68 -7.19 -2.47
CA GLY A 82 7.61 -6.07 -2.52
C GLY A 82 7.07 -4.76 -1.92
N VAL A 83 5.97 -4.81 -1.16
CA VAL A 83 5.57 -3.68 -0.33
C VAL A 83 6.60 -3.50 0.81
N ALA A 84 7.04 -2.27 1.05
CA ALA A 84 8.05 -2.00 2.06
C ALA A 84 7.49 -2.23 3.48
N ASP A 85 8.32 -2.76 4.38
CA ASP A 85 7.91 -3.11 5.76
C ASP A 85 7.32 -1.92 6.52
N ILE A 86 7.86 -0.72 6.29
CA ILE A 86 7.39 0.55 6.86
C ILE A 86 5.97 0.92 6.43
N ASP A 87 5.54 0.45 5.27
CA ASP A 87 4.20 0.69 4.73
C ASP A 87 3.21 -0.40 5.14
N VAL A 88 3.66 -1.50 5.78
CA VAL A 88 2.81 -2.61 6.22
C VAL A 88 2.25 -2.33 7.62
N PHE A 89 0.92 -2.28 7.72
CA PHE A 89 0.22 -2.12 9.00
C PHE A 89 0.43 -3.31 9.94
N GLN A 90 0.30 -3.07 11.25
CA GLN A 90 0.43 -4.09 12.29
C GLN A 90 -0.93 -4.68 12.65
N THR A 91 -0.96 -5.93 13.11
CA THR A 91 -2.22 -6.64 13.41
C THR A 91 -3.11 -5.87 14.40
N VAL A 92 -2.52 -5.16 15.36
CA VAL A 92 -3.24 -4.31 16.34
C VAL A 92 -3.93 -3.10 15.69
N ASP A 93 -3.39 -2.58 14.60
CA ASP A 93 -3.90 -1.39 13.90
C ASP A 93 -5.30 -1.66 13.33
N LEU A 94 -5.49 -2.87 12.81
CA LEU A 94 -6.77 -3.34 12.28
C LEU A 94 -7.64 -4.03 13.35
N TRP A 95 -7.07 -4.94 14.14
CA TRP A 95 -7.83 -5.77 15.07
C TRP A 95 -8.44 -4.98 16.23
N GLU A 96 -7.66 -4.04 16.80
CA GLU A 96 -8.10 -3.11 17.84
C GLU A 96 -8.52 -1.75 17.28
N LYS A 97 -8.51 -1.60 15.95
CA LYS A 97 -8.86 -0.34 15.25
C LYS A 97 -8.00 0.85 15.70
N LYS A 98 -6.75 0.59 16.13
CA LYS A 98 -5.84 1.63 16.62
C LYS A 98 -5.44 2.61 15.53
N ASP A 99 -5.20 2.12 14.31
CA ASP A 99 -4.74 2.96 13.20
C ASP A 99 -5.23 2.42 11.85
N ILE A 100 -6.52 2.65 11.56
CA ILE A 100 -7.11 2.26 10.26
C ILE A 100 -6.56 3.11 9.11
N ALA A 101 -6.06 4.31 9.38
CA ALA A 101 -5.41 5.13 8.36
C ALA A 101 -4.15 4.40 7.83
N GLN A 102 -3.38 3.76 8.70
CA GLN A 102 -2.25 2.92 8.28
C GLN A 102 -2.69 1.73 7.40
N VAL A 103 -3.83 1.09 7.72
CA VAL A 103 -4.39 0.00 6.89
C VAL A 103 -4.69 0.49 5.47
N VAL A 104 -5.32 1.66 5.35
CA VAL A 104 -5.61 2.30 4.05
C VAL A 104 -4.31 2.63 3.33
N CYS A 105 -3.32 3.22 4.00
CA CYS A 105 -2.00 3.50 3.43
C CYS A 105 -1.33 2.24 2.88
N THR A 106 -1.40 1.12 3.59
CA THR A 106 -0.87 -0.17 3.12
C THR A 106 -1.58 -0.63 1.84
N LEU A 107 -2.89 -0.47 1.72
CA LEU A 107 -3.64 -0.81 0.50
C LEU A 107 -3.20 0.06 -0.68
N PHE A 108 -2.99 1.35 -0.47
CA PHE A 108 -2.43 2.24 -1.49
C PHE A 108 -1.00 1.85 -1.88
N ALA A 109 -0.17 1.44 -0.92
CA ALA A 109 1.18 0.95 -1.19
C ALA A 109 1.17 -0.33 -2.04
N LEU A 110 0.28 -1.27 -1.72
CA LEU A 110 0.02 -2.46 -2.54
C LEU A 110 -0.45 -2.08 -3.95
N GLY A 111 -1.43 -1.18 -4.06
CA GLY A 111 -1.94 -0.66 -5.33
C GLY A 111 -0.84 -0.08 -6.21
N ARG A 112 0.03 0.75 -5.64
CA ARG A 112 1.22 1.29 -6.34
C ARG A 112 2.18 0.19 -6.79
N GLN A 113 2.36 -0.82 -5.95
CA GLN A 113 3.25 -1.92 -6.30
C GLN A 113 2.71 -2.72 -7.48
N THR A 114 1.39 -2.86 -7.64
CA THR A 114 0.81 -3.55 -8.80
C THR A 114 1.19 -2.94 -10.16
N TYR A 115 1.56 -1.65 -10.23
CA TYR A 115 2.07 -1.05 -11.47
C TYR A 115 3.43 -1.59 -11.92
N LYS A 116 4.24 -2.11 -10.98
CA LYS A 116 5.55 -2.70 -11.27
C LYS A 116 5.43 -4.16 -11.73
N HIS A 117 4.27 -4.77 -11.59
CA HIS A 117 4.00 -6.17 -11.92
C HIS A 117 3.25 -6.26 -13.25
N PRO A 118 3.92 -6.59 -14.37
CA PRO A 118 3.28 -6.66 -15.69
C PRO A 118 2.27 -7.81 -15.80
N GLU A 119 2.32 -8.78 -14.89
CA GLU A 119 1.33 -9.85 -14.79
C GLU A 119 -0.03 -9.35 -14.28
N TRP A 120 -0.07 -8.22 -13.57
CA TRP A 120 -1.30 -7.65 -13.04
C TRP A 120 -2.04 -6.82 -14.11
N LYS A 121 -3.25 -7.28 -14.46
CA LYS A 121 -4.15 -6.62 -15.42
C LYS A 121 -5.45 -6.12 -14.79
N GLY A 122 -5.53 -6.13 -13.46
CA GLY A 122 -6.72 -5.69 -12.73
C GLY A 122 -6.78 -4.17 -12.57
N PRO A 123 -7.78 -3.67 -11.82
CA PRO A 123 -7.86 -2.24 -11.51
C PRO A 123 -6.66 -1.81 -10.68
N TYR A 124 -6.21 -0.57 -10.87
CA TYR A 124 -5.13 0.02 -10.11
C TYR A 124 -5.67 0.97 -9.04
N LEU A 125 -4.93 1.14 -7.95
CA LEU A 125 -5.27 2.04 -6.85
C LEU A 125 -4.22 3.14 -6.70
N GLY A 126 -4.69 4.38 -6.60
CA GLY A 126 -3.87 5.57 -6.48
C GLY A 126 -3.34 6.09 -7.83
N PRO A 127 -2.58 7.20 -7.80
CA PRO A 127 -2.01 7.77 -9.00
C PRO A 127 -1.01 6.79 -9.61
N LYS A 128 -1.08 6.63 -10.94
CA LYS A 128 -0.07 5.89 -11.70
C LYS A 128 1.29 6.46 -11.33
N PRO A 129 2.26 5.65 -10.85
CA PRO A 129 3.61 6.13 -10.68
C PRO A 129 4.04 6.63 -12.05
N SER A 130 4.27 7.94 -12.17
CA SER A 130 4.83 8.51 -13.38
C SER A 130 6.12 7.75 -13.66
N ASP A 131 6.20 7.13 -14.84
CA ASP A 131 7.47 6.66 -15.39
C ASP A 131 8.51 7.74 -15.10
N GLU A 132 9.60 7.39 -14.44
CA GLU A 132 10.68 8.33 -14.16
C GLU A 132 10.99 9.05 -15.48
N CYS A 133 10.71 10.35 -15.53
CA CYS A 133 11.47 11.24 -16.39
C CYS A 133 12.90 11.07 -15.90
N LYS A 134 13.66 10.18 -16.56
CA LYS A 134 15.09 10.04 -16.36
C LYS A 134 15.67 11.43 -16.54
N ARG A 135 15.89 12.13 -15.43
CA ARG A 135 16.89 13.18 -15.41
C ARG A 135 18.21 12.44 -15.41
N ASP A 136 18.61 12.02 -16.60
CA ASP A 136 20.02 11.91 -16.94
C ASP A 136 20.61 13.30 -16.68
N PHE A 137 21.04 13.52 -15.44
CA PHE A 137 21.99 14.59 -15.16
C PHE A 137 23.27 14.15 -15.86
N THR A 138 23.45 14.63 -17.09
CA THR A 138 24.72 14.49 -17.78
C THR A 138 25.79 15.16 -16.91
N GLU A 139 26.90 14.45 -16.73
CA GLU A 139 28.00 14.80 -15.83
C GLU A 139 28.58 16.21 -16.09
N GLU A 140 28.35 16.77 -17.28
CA GLU A 140 28.69 18.15 -17.67
C GLU A 140 28.03 19.22 -16.79
N GLN A 141 26.78 19.01 -16.33
CA GLN A 141 26.03 20.04 -15.60
C GLN A 141 26.47 20.18 -14.13
N LEU A 142 27.12 19.15 -13.56
CA LEU A 142 27.71 19.18 -12.21
C LEU A 142 29.07 19.90 -12.18
N LYS A 143 29.75 20.05 -13.32
CA LYS A 143 31.10 20.64 -13.38
C LYS A 143 31.10 22.16 -13.60
N ALA A 144 30.01 22.73 -14.12
CA ALA A 144 29.89 24.17 -14.37
C ALA A 144 29.66 25.03 -13.11
N GLY A 145 29.37 24.40 -11.96
CA GLY A 145 29.07 25.09 -10.69
C GLY A 145 30.28 25.47 -9.82
N GLN A 146 31.52 25.12 -10.20
CA GLN A 146 32.69 25.26 -9.33
C GLN A 146 33.59 26.47 -9.59
N THR A 147 33.28 27.38 -10.52
CA THR A 147 34.27 28.39 -10.99
C THR A 147 33.88 29.86 -10.76
N ILE A 148 33.10 30.21 -9.74
CA ILE A 148 32.79 31.63 -9.47
C ILE A 148 32.85 31.92 -7.96
N ILE A 149 34.05 32.03 -7.38
CA ILE A 149 34.26 32.77 -6.13
C ILE A 149 35.62 33.49 -6.19
N GLY A 150 35.56 34.83 -6.18
CA GLY A 150 36.58 35.66 -5.54
C GLY A 150 37.55 36.43 -6.44
N LEU A 151 37.07 37.43 -7.20
CA LEU A 151 37.94 38.52 -7.64
C LEU A 151 37.20 39.87 -7.50
N GLN A 152 37.92 40.84 -6.93
CA GLN A 152 37.58 42.26 -6.71
C GLN A 152 36.97 42.54 -5.31
N ALA A 153 37.46 43.51 -4.51
CA ALA A 153 38.21 44.70 -4.86
C ALA A 153 39.26 45.07 -3.79
N GLY A 154 40.43 45.50 -4.25
CA GLY A 154 41.34 46.36 -3.51
C GLY A 154 41.52 47.66 -4.30
N SER A 155 41.27 48.78 -3.63
CA SER A 155 41.85 50.12 -3.84
C SER A 155 41.47 50.94 -2.61
#